data_AF-A0A0V8E2Q1-F1
#
_entry.id   AF-A0A0V8E2Q1-F1
#
_cell.length_a   1.000
_cell.length_b   1.000
_cell.length_c   1.000
_cell.angle_alpha   90.00
_cell.angle_beta   90.00
_cell.angle_gamma   90.00
#
_symmetry.space_group_name_H-M   'P 1'
#
loop_
_entity.id
_entity.type
_entity.pdbx_description
1 polymer ?
#
loop_
_entity_poly.entity_id
_entity_poly.type
_entity_poly.pdbx_seq_one_letter_code
_entity_poly.pdbx_strand_id
1 'polypeptide(L)'
;MNDRGLRQVDILEKSKPFQDKLGIKMSKTHLSNYINGKSNPDQQKLILLSQTLGVSEPWLMGYDVPMIEPRESENDSETIEKTVTVMKKLEEPRQKVVLDTANIQLKEQEEQNKVKQIEDYRLTDEYLEEQISKASAYGGGQLNDNDKEFFKRLLKNTLKEKIDKGDL
;
A
#
# COMPACT_ATOMS: atom_id res chain seq x y z
N MET A 1 2.18 23.71 -4.34
CA MET A 1 0.72 23.72 -4.63
C MET A 1 0.37 23.42 -6.10
N ASN A 2 1.34 23.18 -7.00
CA ASN A 2 1.04 22.65 -8.34
C ASN A 2 0.95 21.12 -8.39
N ASP A 3 1.41 20.42 -7.35
CA ASP A 3 1.55 18.95 -7.39
C ASP A 3 0.22 18.18 -7.27
N ARG A 4 -0.88 18.85 -6.93
CA ARG A 4 -2.21 18.23 -6.77
C ARG A 4 -3.33 18.90 -7.58
N GLY A 5 -3.03 19.93 -8.37
CA GLY A 5 -4.03 20.64 -9.18
C GLY A 5 -5.19 21.29 -8.39
N LEU A 6 -5.06 21.46 -7.08
CA LEU A 6 -6.13 21.97 -6.21
C LEU A 6 -6.22 23.49 -6.30
N ARG A 7 -7.41 24.01 -6.57
CA ARG A 7 -7.69 25.45 -6.51
C ARG A 7 -7.97 25.85 -5.05
N GLN A 8 -7.83 27.14 -4.76
CA GLN A 8 -8.15 27.71 -3.43
C GLN A 8 -9.56 27.35 -2.95
N VAL A 9 -10.52 27.28 -3.88
CA VAL A 9 -11.90 26.90 -3.59
C VAL A 9 -12.00 25.44 -3.15
N ASP A 10 -11.23 24.54 -3.77
CA ASP A 10 -11.26 23.11 -3.49
C ASP A 10 -10.66 22.82 -2.10
N ILE A 11 -9.60 23.55 -1.71
CA ILE A 11 -9.01 23.46 -0.36
C ILE A 11 -9.99 23.99 0.70
N LEU A 12 -10.66 25.11 0.41
CA LEU A 12 -11.64 25.68 1.33
C LEU A 12 -12.82 24.72 1.56
N GLU A 13 -13.33 24.09 0.50
CA GLU A 13 -14.39 23.08 0.62
C GLU A 13 -13.94 21.85 1.41
N LYS A 14 -12.75 21.31 1.11
CA LYS A 14 -12.18 20.18 1.87
C LYS A 14 -11.95 20.52 3.34
N SER A 15 -11.70 21.78 3.68
CA SER A 15 -11.46 22.20 5.06
C SER A 15 -12.73 22.32 5.91
N LYS A 16 -13.92 22.50 5.31
CA LYS A 16 -15.19 22.70 6.04
C LYS A 16 -15.45 21.67 7.16
N PRO A 17 -15.37 20.34 6.93
CA PRO A 17 -15.60 19.37 7.99
C PRO A 17 -14.61 19.52 9.17
N PHE A 18 -13.37 19.89 8.90
CA PHE A 18 -12.36 20.13 9.93
C PHE A 18 -12.55 21.48 10.63
N GLN A 19 -13.07 22.50 9.93
CA GLN A 19 -13.44 23.78 10.53
C GLN A 19 -14.55 23.59 11.58
N ASP A 20 -15.58 22.81 11.24
CA ASP A 20 -16.67 22.51 12.16
C ASP A 20 -16.19 21.64 13.33
N LYS A 21 -15.38 20.62 13.07
CA LYS A 21 -14.82 19.72 14.09
C LYS A 21 -13.91 20.44 15.10
N LEU A 22 -13.07 21.36 14.62
CA LEU A 22 -12.10 22.07 15.45
C LEU A 22 -12.62 23.42 15.97
N GLY A 23 -13.77 23.90 15.48
CA GLY A 23 -14.29 25.23 15.78
C GLY A 23 -13.44 26.37 15.20
N ILE A 24 -12.67 26.12 14.14
CA ILE A 24 -11.72 27.07 13.55
C ILE A 24 -12.29 27.64 12.27
N LYS A 25 -12.36 28.97 12.15
CA LYS A 25 -12.83 29.64 10.92
C LYS A 25 -11.68 29.96 9.99
N MET A 26 -11.82 29.57 8.72
CA MET A 26 -10.90 29.93 7.65
C MET A 26 -11.69 30.38 6.42
N SER A 27 -11.38 31.57 5.90
CA SER A 27 -12.02 32.13 4.71
C SER A 27 -11.09 32.10 3.49
N LYS A 28 -11.66 32.30 2.29
CA LYS A 28 -10.90 32.40 1.04
C LYS A 28 -9.79 33.44 1.09
N THR A 29 -10.03 34.57 1.77
CA THR A 29 -9.03 35.65 1.93
C THR A 29 -7.82 35.18 2.75
N HIS A 30 -8.04 34.44 3.84
CA HIS A 30 -6.94 33.88 4.64
C HIS A 30 -6.07 32.97 3.78
N LEU A 31 -6.68 32.04 3.05
CA LEU A 31 -5.97 31.09 2.20
C LEU A 31 -5.20 31.81 1.08
N SER A 32 -5.80 32.81 0.44
CA SER A 32 -5.11 33.60 -0.58
C SER A 32 -3.92 34.37 -0.01
N ASN A 33 -4.00 34.87 1.24
CA ASN A 33 -2.87 35.56 1.86
C ASN A 33 -1.72 34.59 2.16
N TYR A 34 -2.01 33.36 2.58
CA TYR A 34 -0.99 32.33 2.83
C TYR A 34 -0.26 31.93 1.55
N ILE A 35 -1.01 31.65 0.48
CA ILE A 35 -0.43 31.24 -0.81
C ILE A 35 0.45 32.35 -1.41
N ASN A 36 0.04 33.61 -1.23
CA ASN A 36 0.77 34.76 -1.72
C ASN A 36 1.86 35.25 -0.74
N GLY A 37 2.10 34.55 0.38
CA GLY A 37 3.12 34.91 1.37
C GLY A 37 2.85 36.23 2.12
N LYS A 38 1.63 36.76 2.10
CA LYS A 38 1.25 38.01 2.77
C LYS A 38 1.11 37.86 4.29
N SER A 39 0.84 36.65 4.75
CA SER A 39 0.71 36.31 6.17
C SER A 39 1.05 34.85 6.39
N ASN A 40 1.45 34.49 7.61
CA ASN A 40 1.64 33.10 8.01
C ASN A 40 0.40 32.58 8.76
N PRO A 41 0.01 31.31 8.58
CA PRO A 41 -1.05 30.71 9.38
C PRO A 41 -0.66 30.65 10.86
N ASP A 42 -1.61 30.92 11.75
CA ASP A 42 -1.44 30.67 13.18
C ASP A 42 -1.48 29.16 13.48
N GLN A 43 -1.15 28.77 14.71
CA GLN A 43 -1.10 27.35 15.11
C GLN A 43 -2.42 26.63 14.84
N GLN A 44 -3.57 27.25 15.14
CA GLN A 44 -4.89 26.67 14.90
C GLN A 44 -5.15 26.44 13.40
N LYS A 45 -4.89 27.44 12.56
CA LYS A 45 -5.09 27.32 11.11
C LYS A 45 -4.08 26.39 10.47
N LEU A 46 -2.90 26.24 11.06
CA LEU A 46 -1.90 25.28 10.62
C LEU A 46 -2.32 23.83 10.90
N ILE A 47 -2.86 23.54 12.09
CA ILE A 47 -3.51 22.25 12.41
C ILE A 47 -4.67 21.98 11.45
N LEU A 48 -5.51 22.99 11.17
CA LEU A 48 -6.61 22.85 10.23
C LEU A 48 -6.11 22.48 8.82
N LEU A 49 -5.07 23.16 8.34
CA LEU A 49 -4.48 22.92 7.02
C LEU A 49 -3.76 21.57 6.95
N SER A 50 -3.07 21.14 8.01
CA SER A 50 -2.40 19.84 8.10
C SER A 50 -3.42 18.70 7.94
N GLN A 51 -4.53 18.76 8.68
CA GLN A 51 -5.63 17.80 8.58
C GLN A 51 -6.33 17.84 7.22
N THR A 52 -6.56 19.04 6.67
CA THR A 52 -7.24 19.22 5.38
C THR A 52 -6.40 18.67 4.22
N LEU A 53 -5.08 18.87 4.24
CA LEU A 53 -4.18 18.50 3.16
C LEU A 53 -3.55 17.10 3.37
N GLY A 54 -3.73 16.51 4.55
CA GLY A 54 -3.14 15.23 4.92
C GLY A 54 -1.61 15.29 4.97
N VAL A 55 -1.07 16.39 5.47
CA VAL A 55 0.38 16.62 5.59
C VAL A 55 0.73 16.92 7.05
N SER A 56 2.00 16.74 7.41
CA SER A 56 2.48 17.02 8.77
C SER A 56 2.53 18.54 9.04
N GLU A 57 2.26 18.93 10.28
CA GLU A 57 2.38 20.31 10.72
C GLU A 57 3.79 20.87 10.56
N PRO A 58 4.86 20.14 10.95
CA PRO A 58 6.21 20.65 10.81
C PRO A 58 6.63 20.79 9.33
N TRP A 59 6.13 19.94 8.43
CA TRP A 59 6.37 20.11 7.00
C TRP A 59 5.71 21.38 6.45
N LEU A 60 4.48 21.71 6.89
CA LEU A 60 3.83 22.98 6.52
C LEU A 60 4.56 24.22 7.04
N MET A 61 5.30 24.09 8.14
CA MET A 61 6.16 25.15 8.67
C MET A 61 7.50 25.26 7.92
N GLY A 62 7.81 24.31 7.02
CA GLY A 62 9.05 24.28 6.25
C GLY A 62 10.21 23.56 6.93
N TYR A 63 9.95 22.73 7.95
CA TYR A 63 10.98 21.85 8.51
C TYR A 63 11.30 20.70 7.54
N ASP A 64 12.55 20.21 7.61
CA ASP A 64 13.01 19.06 6.84
C ASP A 64 12.52 17.74 7.48
N VAL A 65 11.23 17.47 7.32
CA VAL A 65 10.55 16.27 7.80
C VAL A 65 9.69 15.65 6.68
N PRO A 66 9.24 14.39 6.79
CA PRO A 66 8.31 13.82 5.83
C PRO A 66 7.02 14.65 5.67
N MET A 67 6.58 14.84 4.41
CA MET A 67 5.37 15.59 4.08
C MET A 67 4.12 14.98 4.69
N ILE A 68 4.04 13.66 4.71
CA ILE A 68 2.97 12.90 5.35
C ILE A 68 3.65 12.28 6.58
N GLU A 69 3.12 12.54 7.78
CA GLU A 69 3.57 11.75 8.94
C GLU A 69 3.36 10.28 8.60
N PRO A 70 4.32 9.38 8.88
CA PRO A 70 4.06 7.96 8.80
C PRO A 70 2.96 7.66 9.84
N ARG A 71 1.70 7.76 9.41
CA ARG A 71 0.61 7.14 10.14
C ARG A 71 0.94 5.66 10.03
N GLU A 72 1.37 5.07 11.14
CA GLU A 72 1.13 3.64 11.33
C GLU A 72 -0.33 3.45 10.92
N SER A 73 -0.55 2.67 9.86
CA SER A 73 -1.84 2.57 9.19
C SER A 73 -2.95 2.39 10.23
N GLU A 74 -3.75 3.43 10.47
CA GLU A 74 -5.01 3.34 11.19
C GLU A 74 -5.95 2.50 10.31
N ASN A 75 -5.73 1.19 10.33
CA ASN A 75 -6.77 0.23 10.05
C ASN A 75 -7.70 0.27 11.26
N ASP A 76 -8.53 1.31 11.37
CA ASP A 76 -9.55 1.44 12.41
C ASP A 76 -10.72 0.51 12.11
N SER A 77 -10.42 -0.79 12.02
CA SER A 77 -11.44 -1.82 12.00
C SER A 77 -11.91 -2.05 13.44
N GLU A 78 -13.22 -2.08 13.66
CA GLU A 78 -13.84 -2.50 14.92
C GLU A 78 -13.24 -3.83 15.43
N THR A 79 -12.79 -4.70 14.51
CA THR A 79 -12.10 -5.95 14.84
C THR A 79 -10.77 -5.72 15.54
N ILE A 80 -9.98 -4.71 15.15
CA ILE A 80 -8.68 -4.42 15.77
C ILE A 80 -8.89 -3.93 17.21
N GLU A 81 -9.83 -3.00 17.42
CA GLU A 81 -10.15 -2.48 18.76
C GLU A 81 -10.61 -3.59 19.71
N LYS A 82 -11.51 -4.46 19.24
CA LYS A 82 -11.98 -5.63 20.00
C LYS A 82 -10.83 -6.59 20.31
N THR A 83 -9.94 -6.83 19.34
CA THR A 83 -8.80 -7.73 19.50
C THR A 83 -7.84 -7.22 20.56
N VAL A 84 -7.47 -5.94 20.52
CA VAL A 84 -6.62 -5.31 21.54
C VAL A 84 -7.28 -5.39 22.93
N THR A 85 -8.58 -5.15 23.01
CA THR A 85 -9.34 -5.21 24.27
C THR A 85 -9.34 -6.62 24.87
N VAL A 86 -9.54 -7.65 24.05
CA VAL A 86 -9.50 -9.05 24.50
C VAL A 86 -8.08 -9.46 24.88
N MET A 87 -7.08 -9.08 24.07
CA MET A 87 -5.67 -9.38 24.30
C MET A 87 -5.18 -8.90 25.67
N LYS A 88 -5.55 -7.67 26.06
CA LYS A 88 -5.24 -7.10 27.38
C LYS A 88 -5.79 -7.89 28.56
N LYS A 89 -6.85 -8.71 28.36
CA LYS A 89 -7.46 -9.54 29.40
C LYS A 89 -6.84 -10.93 29.51
N LEU A 90 -6.04 -11.35 28.53
CA LEU A 90 -5.38 -12.65 28.52
C LEU A 90 -4.12 -12.64 29.40
N GLU A 91 -3.75 -13.81 29.90
CA GLU A 91 -2.46 -14.02 30.56
C GLU A 91 -1.32 -14.08 29.52
N GLU A 92 -0.11 -13.67 29.93
CA GLU A 92 1.13 -13.65 29.12
C GLU A 92 1.34 -14.91 28.23
N PRO A 93 1.19 -16.16 28.73
CA PRO A 93 1.37 -17.33 27.88
C PRO A 93 0.37 -17.40 26.72
N ARG A 94 -0.88 -16.96 26.95
CA ARG A 94 -1.93 -16.96 25.91
C ARG A 94 -1.76 -15.82 24.94
N GLN A 95 -1.27 -14.67 25.41
CA GLN A 95 -0.91 -13.54 24.56
C GLN A 95 0.14 -13.97 23.52
N LYS A 96 1.18 -14.69 23.93
CA LYS A 96 2.20 -15.21 22.99
C LYS A 96 1.60 -16.06 21.87
N VAL A 97 0.68 -16.97 22.22
CA VAL A 97 0.00 -17.81 21.21
C VAL A 97 -0.77 -16.97 20.19
N VAL A 98 -1.47 -15.93 20.64
CA VAL A 98 -2.21 -15.01 19.75
C VAL A 98 -1.25 -14.25 18.84
N LEU A 99 -0.12 -13.77 19.37
CA LEU A 99 0.90 -13.07 18.59
C LEU A 99 1.53 -13.99 17.53
N ASP A 100 1.92 -15.21 17.91
CA ASP A 100 2.49 -16.19 16.99
C ASP A 100 1.50 -16.54 15.88
N THR A 101 0.23 -16.72 16.23
CA THR A 101 -0.84 -17.00 15.26
C THR A 101 -1.03 -15.82 14.29
N ALA A 102 -1.03 -14.58 14.80
CA ALA A 102 -1.15 -13.38 13.96
C ALA A 102 0.01 -13.25 12.97
N ASN A 103 1.24 -13.55 13.41
CA ASN A 103 2.43 -13.53 12.55
C ASN A 103 2.35 -14.61 11.45
N ILE A 104 1.86 -15.81 11.77
CA ILE A 104 1.64 -16.87 10.78
C ILE A 104 0.63 -16.42 9.73
N GLN A 105 -0.51 -15.87 10.15
CA GLN A 105 -1.55 -15.38 9.24
C GLN A 105 -1.04 -14.25 8.32
N LEU A 106 -0.24 -13.33 8.86
CA LEU A 106 0.37 -12.27 8.07
C LEU A 106 1.28 -12.83 6.97
N LYS A 107 2.11 -13.83 7.32
CA LYS A 107 2.98 -14.50 6.37
C LYS A 107 2.18 -15.23 5.28
N GLU A 108 1.13 -15.95 5.64
CA GLU A 108 0.24 -16.61 4.68
C GLU A 108 -0.41 -15.61 3.72
N GLN A 109 -0.84 -14.45 4.22
CA GLN A 109 -1.41 -13.39 3.40
C GLN A 109 -0.39 -12.82 2.39
N GLU A 110 0.85 -12.61 2.81
CA GLU A 110 1.93 -12.16 1.93
C GLU A 110 2.26 -13.21 0.85
N GLU A 111 2.29 -14.50 1.20
CA GLU A 111 2.53 -15.59 0.26
C GLU A 111 1.40 -15.73 -0.76
N GLN A 112 0.14 -15.63 -0.33
CA GLN A 112 -1.00 -15.63 -1.24
C GLN A 112 -1.00 -14.44 -2.20
N ASN A 113 -0.51 -13.28 -1.77
CA ASN A 113 -0.41 -12.10 -2.62
C ASN A 113 0.70 -12.22 -3.67
N LYS A 114 1.77 -12.97 -3.40
CA LYS A 114 2.80 -13.30 -4.41
C LYS A 114 2.19 -14.15 -5.53
N VAL A 115 1.53 -15.26 -5.17
CA VAL A 115 0.92 -16.21 -6.12
C VAL A 115 -0.18 -15.60 -7.02
N LYS A 116 -0.74 -14.43 -6.66
CA LYS A 116 -1.79 -13.74 -7.44
C LYS A 116 -1.28 -12.88 -8.61
N GLN A 117 0.02 -12.67 -8.76
CA GLN A 117 0.57 -12.00 -9.95
C GLN A 117 0.53 -13.01 -11.10
N ILE A 118 -0.07 -12.65 -12.25
CA ILE A 118 -0.24 -13.55 -13.42
C ILE A 118 1.13 -14.08 -13.88
N GLU A 119 2.17 -13.28 -13.68
CA GLU A 119 3.57 -13.58 -13.89
C GLU A 119 4.04 -14.79 -13.07
N ASP A 120 3.62 -14.91 -11.82
CA ASP A 120 4.00 -16.01 -10.94
C ASP A 120 3.30 -17.32 -11.32
N TYR A 121 2.06 -17.27 -11.81
CA TYR A 121 1.36 -18.45 -12.35
C TYR A 121 2.11 -19.04 -13.56
N ARG A 122 2.64 -18.19 -14.44
CA ARG A 122 3.43 -18.62 -15.61
C ARG A 122 4.74 -19.31 -15.24
N LEU A 123 5.21 -19.16 -13.99
CA LEU A 123 6.43 -19.80 -13.45
C LEU A 123 6.16 -21.09 -12.67
N THR A 124 4.88 -21.45 -12.47
CA THR A 124 4.49 -22.69 -11.77
C THR A 124 4.82 -23.92 -12.59
N ASP A 125 5.20 -24.99 -11.89
CA ASP A 125 5.54 -26.26 -12.53
C ASP A 125 4.37 -26.85 -13.33
N GLU A 126 3.13 -26.67 -12.85
CA GLU A 126 1.89 -27.08 -13.51
C GLU A 126 1.72 -26.39 -14.88
N TYR A 127 1.87 -25.06 -14.94
CA TYR A 127 1.77 -24.32 -16.21
C TYR A 127 2.88 -24.72 -17.18
N LEU A 128 4.12 -24.83 -16.71
CA LEU A 128 5.28 -25.17 -17.54
C LEU A 128 5.13 -26.57 -18.17
N GLU A 129 4.68 -27.55 -17.39
CA GLU A 129 4.43 -28.91 -17.87
C GLU A 129 3.30 -28.96 -18.90
N GLU A 130 2.23 -28.18 -18.71
CA GLU A 130 1.15 -28.06 -19.69
C GLU A 130 1.66 -27.52 -21.04
N GLN A 131 2.50 -26.47 -21.03
CA GLN A 131 3.07 -25.90 -22.25
C GLN A 131 3.99 -26.90 -22.99
N ILE A 132 4.82 -27.63 -22.25
CA ILE A 132 5.72 -28.65 -22.82
C ILE A 132 4.91 -29.80 -23.43
N SER A 133 3.87 -30.25 -22.73
CA SER A 133 2.96 -31.29 -23.22
C SER A 133 2.28 -30.87 -24.53
N LYS A 134 1.71 -29.66 -24.59
CA LYS A 134 1.14 -29.09 -25.81
C LYS A 134 2.16 -29.04 -26.95
N ALA A 135 3.38 -28.54 -26.70
CA ALA A 135 4.43 -28.46 -27.70
C ALA A 135 4.84 -29.85 -28.23
N SER A 136 4.97 -30.83 -27.35
CA SER A 136 5.30 -32.22 -27.71
C SER A 136 4.23 -32.87 -28.59
N ALA A 137 2.95 -32.61 -28.30
CA ALA A 137 1.82 -33.08 -29.08
C ALA A 137 1.81 -32.49 -30.50
N TYR A 138 2.16 -31.20 -30.66
CA TYR A 138 2.33 -30.59 -31.99
C TYR A 138 3.51 -31.18 -32.77
N GLY A 139 4.61 -31.51 -32.09
CA GLY A 139 5.81 -32.10 -32.71
C GLY A 139 5.71 -33.59 -33.04
N GLY A 140 4.64 -34.28 -32.60
CA GLY A 140 4.40 -35.70 -32.89
C GLY A 140 5.33 -36.68 -32.18
N GLY A 141 6.07 -36.25 -31.14
CA GLY A 141 7.02 -37.07 -30.40
C GLY A 141 6.81 -36.99 -28.88
N GLN A 142 7.02 -38.10 -28.18
CA GLN A 142 7.06 -38.10 -26.72
C GLN A 142 8.43 -37.63 -26.23
N LEU A 143 8.46 -36.59 -25.39
CA LEU A 143 9.69 -36.23 -24.68
C LEU A 143 9.98 -37.24 -23.57
N ASN A 144 11.24 -37.61 -23.42
CA ASN A 144 11.71 -38.30 -22.23
C ASN A 144 11.77 -37.33 -21.03
N ASP A 145 11.91 -37.86 -19.81
CA ASP A 145 11.82 -37.03 -18.60
C ASP A 145 13.00 -36.08 -18.41
N ASN A 146 14.20 -36.44 -18.91
CA ASN A 146 15.36 -35.55 -18.90
C ASN A 146 15.16 -34.34 -19.80
N ASP A 147 14.59 -34.56 -20.99
CA ASP A 147 14.28 -33.50 -21.95
C ASP A 147 13.17 -32.60 -21.39
N LYS A 148 12.12 -33.17 -20.78
CA LYS A 148 11.06 -32.38 -20.11
C LYS A 148 11.65 -31.46 -19.04
N GLU A 149 12.52 -31.97 -18.17
CA GLU A 149 13.19 -31.17 -17.14
C GLU A 149 14.08 -30.08 -17.75
N PHE A 150 14.81 -30.40 -18.82
CA PHE A 150 15.60 -29.42 -19.55
C PHE A 150 14.73 -28.28 -20.09
N PHE A 151 13.63 -28.59 -20.79
CA PHE A 151 12.72 -27.57 -21.33
C PHE A 151 11.99 -26.81 -20.23
N LYS A 152 11.60 -27.46 -19.13
CA LYS A 152 10.98 -26.82 -17.97
C LYS A 152 11.90 -25.76 -17.37
N ARG A 153 13.18 -26.10 -17.15
CA ARG A 153 14.19 -25.13 -16.67
C ARG A 153 14.40 -23.99 -17.66
N LEU A 154 14.51 -24.30 -18.96
CA LEU A 154 14.70 -23.29 -20.00
C LEU A 154 13.52 -22.31 -20.06
N LEU A 155 12.29 -22.83 -20.06
CA LEU A 155 11.07 -22.04 -20.11
C LEU A 155 10.89 -21.19 -18.84
N LYS A 156 11.17 -21.76 -17.67
CA LYS A 156 11.13 -21.05 -16.39
C LYS A 156 12.10 -19.87 -16.35
N ASN A 157 13.35 -20.09 -16.77
CA ASN A 157 14.37 -19.04 -16.78
C ASN A 157 14.03 -17.93 -17.79
N THR A 158 13.56 -18.29 -18.98
CA THR A 158 13.19 -17.31 -20.01
C THR A 158 11.95 -16.49 -19.66
N LEU A 159 10.93 -17.12 -19.06
CA LEU A 159 9.75 -16.41 -18.57
C LEU A 159 10.12 -15.47 -17.42
N LYS A 160 10.97 -15.93 -16.49
CA LYS A 160 11.45 -15.10 -15.39
C LYS A 160 12.20 -13.87 -15.89
N GLU A 161 13.10 -14.04 -16.86
CA GLU A 161 13.83 -12.92 -17.46
C GLU A 161 12.91 -11.91 -18.15
N LYS A 162 11.84 -12.38 -18.83
CA LYS A 162 10.85 -11.50 -19.45
C LYS A 162 9.97 -10.77 -18.43
N ILE A 163 9.60 -11.44 -17.34
CA ILE A 163 8.87 -10.83 -16.21
C ILE A 163 9.72 -9.74 -15.58
N ASP A 164 11.00 -10.01 -15.32
CA ASP A 164 11.94 -9.05 -14.72
C ASP A 164 12.17 -7.82 -15.64
N LYS A 165 12.02 -7.97 -16.96
CA LYS A 165 12.10 -6.88 -17.96
C LYS A 165 10.77 -6.16 -18.20
N GLY A 166 9.64 -6.69 -17.73
CA GLY A 166 8.30 -6.15 -17.98
C GLY A 166 7.78 -6.38 -19.40
N ASP A 167 8.28 -7.41 -20.09
CA ASP A 167 7.97 -7.71 -21.51
C ASP A 167 6.75 -8.66 -21.71
N LEU A 168 5.98 -8.95 -20.65
CA LEU A 168 4.96 -10.02 -20.60
C LEU A 168 3.56 -9.57 -20.14
#